data_AF-D3PFY7-F1
#
_entry.id   AF-D3PFY7-F1
#
_cell.length_a   1.000
_cell.length_b   1.000
_cell.length_c   1.000
_cell.angle_alpha   90.00
_cell.angle_beta   90.00
_cell.angle_gamma   90.00
#
_symmetry.space_group_name_H-M   'P 1'
#
loop_
_entity.id
_entity.type
_entity.pdbx_description
1 polymer ?
#
loop_
_entity_poly.entity_id
_entity_poly.type
_entity_poly.pdbx_seq_one_letter_code
_entity_poly.pdbx_strand_id
1 'polypeptide(L)'
;MMNNYFSLIDKYHFPPIAPHPPFRSSNNGYNDISNSSETSSLCSSKDFISSGTNGLLGEGSRTPRPIPEIGITDEQLITIKTKQLNRLLKGVSKERQREIKYERRTLKNRGYADSSRKKRLLEKEFLEKKLQDIDAEIEEKKSQIGQFKQDICNYEIKCDALLRTLDPLPGGHEFKENIRKLALEKVPNSNDKMREIVMHLGISTKFSRPG
;
A
#
# COMPACT_ATOMS: atom_id res chain seq x y z
N MET A 1 -12.72 -15.23 -9.17
CA MET A 1 -12.66 -13.92 -9.88
C MET A 1 -11.28 -13.25 -9.73
N MET A 2 -10.18 -14.00 -9.86
CA MET A 2 -8.80 -13.49 -9.67
C MET A 2 -8.10 -13.09 -10.99
N ASN A 3 -8.63 -13.51 -12.14
CA ASN A 3 -7.89 -13.46 -13.41
C ASN A 3 -8.00 -12.12 -14.16
N ASN A 4 -8.81 -11.17 -13.69
CA ASN A 4 -9.02 -9.89 -14.40
C ASN A 4 -8.08 -8.76 -13.94
N TYR A 5 -7.42 -8.90 -12.78
CA TYR A 5 -6.59 -7.82 -12.22
C TYR A 5 -5.14 -7.86 -12.73
N PHE A 6 -4.55 -9.04 -12.86
CA PHE A 6 -3.21 -9.22 -13.47
C PHE A 6 -3.20 -8.82 -14.95
N SER A 7 -4.28 -9.11 -15.69
CA SER A 7 -4.45 -8.71 -17.10
C SER A 7 -4.40 -7.19 -17.30
N LEU A 8 -4.81 -6.39 -16.32
CA LEU A 8 -4.82 -4.93 -16.44
C LEU A 8 -3.45 -4.32 -16.19
N ILE A 9 -2.61 -4.98 -15.39
CA ILE A 9 -1.25 -4.53 -15.06
C ILE A 9 -0.29 -4.85 -16.21
N ASP A 10 -0.37 -6.03 -16.82
CA ASP A 10 0.50 -6.44 -17.94
C ASP A 10 0.18 -5.71 -19.26
N LYS A 11 -1.05 -5.22 -19.44
CA LYS A 11 -1.42 -4.42 -20.63
C LYS A 11 -0.69 -3.08 -20.71
N TYR A 12 -0.13 -2.62 -19.58
CA TYR A 12 0.60 -1.37 -19.46
C TYR A 12 2.06 -1.64 -19.09
N HIS A 13 2.73 -2.50 -19.86
CA HIS A 13 4.18 -2.63 -19.82
C HIS A 13 4.81 -1.35 -20.38
N PHE A 14 5.09 -0.38 -19.51
CA PHE A 14 5.78 0.87 -19.87
C PHE A 14 7.25 0.81 -19.44
N PRO A 15 8.17 1.21 -20.33
CA PRO A 15 9.60 1.10 -20.10
C PRO A 15 10.06 1.95 -18.89
N PRO A 16 11.20 1.60 -18.28
CA PRO A 16 11.72 2.32 -17.12
C PRO A 16 11.93 3.80 -17.42
N ILE A 17 11.61 4.62 -16.41
CA ILE A 17 11.70 6.08 -16.47
C ILE A 17 13.15 6.48 -16.72
N ALA A 18 13.44 7.04 -17.90
CA ALA A 18 14.76 7.58 -18.21
C ALA A 18 15.07 8.78 -17.30
N PRO A 19 16.31 8.90 -16.78
CA PRO A 19 16.69 10.00 -15.91
C PRO A 19 16.57 11.33 -16.65
N HIS A 20 15.94 12.31 -15.99
CA HIS A 20 15.75 13.66 -16.53
C HIS A 20 17.11 14.36 -16.67
N PRO A 21 17.43 14.99 -17.82
CA PRO A 21 18.65 15.80 -17.93
C PRO A 21 18.53 17.05 -17.04
N PRO A 22 19.65 17.52 -16.45
CA PRO A 22 19.65 18.67 -15.56
C PRO A 22 19.19 19.94 -16.30
N PHE A 23 18.41 20.75 -15.60
CA PHE A 23 17.91 22.04 -16.07
C PHE A 23 19.08 22.98 -16.36
N ARG A 24 19.34 23.29 -17.63
CA ARG A 24 20.38 24.25 -18.02
C ARG A 24 19.77 25.66 -17.94
N SER A 25 20.04 26.38 -16.85
CA SER A 25 19.63 27.78 -16.70
C SER A 25 20.43 28.64 -17.68
N SER A 26 19.74 29.38 -18.54
CA SER A 26 20.34 30.35 -19.46
C SER A 26 20.40 31.70 -18.76
N ASN A 27 21.56 32.07 -18.23
CA ASN A 27 21.79 33.40 -17.66
C ASN A 27 21.81 34.44 -18.79
N ASN A 28 20.86 35.37 -18.77
CA ASN A 28 20.96 36.64 -19.49
C ASN A 28 21.16 37.73 -18.43
N GLY A 29 22.24 38.49 -18.56
CA GLY A 29 22.72 39.42 -17.55
C GLY A 29 21.95 40.74 -17.49
N TYR A 30 21.80 41.23 -16.26
CA TYR A 30 21.72 42.64 -15.91
C TYR A 30 22.48 42.83 -14.59
N ASN A 31 23.35 43.85 -14.55
CA ASN A 31 24.26 44.16 -13.44
C ASN A 31 23.60 45.03 -12.36
N ASP A 32 24.06 44.77 -11.13
CA ASP A 32 24.31 45.65 -9.97
C ASP A 32 23.19 46.51 -9.35
N ILE A 33 22.99 46.32 -8.03
CA ILE A 33 23.43 47.26 -6.98
C ILE A 33 23.34 46.55 -5.61
N SER A 34 24.44 46.63 -4.86
CA SER A 34 24.57 46.18 -3.46
C SER A 34 23.89 47.15 -2.49
N ASN A 35 23.11 46.67 -1.53
CA ASN A 35 23.28 47.01 -0.11
C ASN A 35 22.43 46.14 0.83
N SER A 36 22.81 46.22 2.10
CA SER A 36 22.63 45.28 3.21
C SER A 36 21.31 45.37 4.00
N SER A 37 21.13 44.36 4.85
CA SER A 37 20.43 44.36 6.15
C SER A 37 18.91 44.10 6.18
N GLU A 38 18.58 42.95 6.78
CA GLU A 38 17.53 42.66 7.76
C GLU A 38 16.26 43.54 7.79
N THR A 39 15.08 42.90 7.68
CA THR A 39 14.05 42.90 8.75
C THR A 39 12.81 42.10 8.35
N SER A 40 12.19 41.58 9.40
CA SER A 40 10.95 40.82 9.56
C SER A 40 9.73 41.26 8.73
N SER A 41 8.83 40.32 8.42
CA SER A 41 7.47 40.26 9.02
C SER A 41 6.47 39.42 8.22
N LEU A 42 5.82 38.50 8.95
CA LEU A 42 4.38 38.20 8.95
C LEU A 42 3.63 38.15 7.60
N CYS A 43 3.34 36.94 7.12
CA CYS A 43 2.14 36.67 6.35
C CYS A 43 1.07 36.07 7.27
N SER A 44 0.19 36.92 7.78
CA SER A 44 -1.14 36.49 8.23
C SER A 44 -1.96 36.09 7.01
N SER A 45 -2.60 34.93 7.03
CA SER A 45 -3.80 34.71 6.23
C SER A 45 -4.73 33.73 6.95
N LYS A 46 -5.87 34.31 7.31
CA LYS A 46 -7.01 33.75 8.03
C LYS A 46 -7.56 32.51 7.36
N ASP A 47 -8.13 31.65 8.20
CA ASP A 47 -9.13 30.66 7.83
C ASP A 47 -10.20 31.27 6.92
N PHE A 48 -10.41 30.64 5.76
CA PHE A 48 -11.66 30.75 5.03
C PHE A 48 -12.25 29.36 4.91
N ILE A 49 -13.20 29.08 5.79
CA ILE A 49 -14.18 28.01 5.60
C ILE A 49 -14.96 28.39 4.35
N SER A 50 -14.72 27.70 3.24
CA SER A 50 -15.64 27.67 2.11
C SER A 50 -16.30 26.31 2.08
N SER A 51 -17.50 26.31 2.64
CA SER A 51 -18.63 25.42 2.40
C SER A 51 -18.47 24.42 1.25
N GLY A 52 -18.76 23.16 1.58
CA GLY A 52 -18.84 22.06 0.66
C GLY A 52 -19.70 22.38 -0.55
N THR A 53 -19.04 22.45 -1.70
CA THR A 53 -19.65 22.12 -2.98
C THR A 53 -19.15 20.73 -3.35
N ASN A 54 -20.06 19.77 -3.41
CA ASN A 54 -19.82 18.47 -4.02
C ASN A 54 -19.36 18.70 -5.47
N GLY A 55 -18.04 18.72 -5.67
CA GLY A 55 -17.41 18.80 -6.98
C GLY A 55 -17.54 17.44 -7.65
N LEU A 56 -18.72 17.21 -8.24
CA LEU A 56 -18.94 16.23 -9.29
C LEU A 56 -17.73 16.30 -10.23
N LEU A 57 -17.10 15.15 -10.44
CA LEU A 57 -16.00 14.97 -11.38
C LEU A 57 -16.43 15.57 -12.73
N GLY A 58 -15.95 16.77 -13.00
CA GLY A 58 -15.95 17.34 -14.32
C GLY A 58 -14.99 16.52 -15.16
N GLU A 59 -15.50 15.41 -15.73
CA GLU A 59 -15.05 14.99 -17.05
C GLU A 59 -15.30 16.19 -17.96
N GLY A 60 -14.30 17.07 -18.03
CA GLY A 60 -14.17 17.97 -19.14
C GLY A 60 -13.89 17.10 -20.35
N SER A 61 -14.95 16.54 -20.94
CA SER A 61 -14.98 16.03 -22.30
C SER A 61 -14.66 17.21 -23.20
N ARG A 62 -13.36 17.52 -23.29
CA ARG A 62 -12.84 18.43 -24.29
C ARG A 62 -13.09 17.71 -25.59
N THR A 63 -14.08 18.18 -26.34
CA THR A 63 -14.30 17.77 -27.73
C THR A 63 -12.94 17.69 -28.43
N PRO A 64 -12.58 16.55 -29.04
CA PRO A 64 -11.27 16.37 -29.64
C PRO A 64 -11.00 17.50 -30.62
N ARG A 65 -10.05 18.37 -30.28
CA ARG A 65 -9.80 19.53 -31.14
C ARG A 65 -9.08 19.06 -32.39
N PRO A 66 -9.59 19.41 -33.59
CA PRO A 66 -8.89 19.12 -34.82
C PRO A 66 -7.65 20.00 -34.91
N ILE A 67 -6.55 19.42 -35.38
CA ILE A 67 -5.29 20.09 -35.71
C ILE A 67 -5.23 20.14 -37.24
N PRO A 68 -5.77 21.20 -37.86
CA PRO A 68 -6.02 21.24 -39.30
C PRO A 68 -4.74 21.13 -40.13
N GLU A 69 -3.56 21.54 -39.63
CA GLU A 69 -2.32 21.47 -40.40
C GLU A 69 -1.83 20.05 -40.67
N ILE A 70 -2.22 19.08 -39.84
CA ILE A 70 -1.81 17.67 -39.97
C ILE A 70 -3.01 16.72 -40.05
N GLY A 71 -4.23 17.26 -40.09
CA GLY A 71 -5.46 16.51 -40.31
C GLY A 71 -5.77 15.46 -39.24
N ILE A 72 -5.32 15.67 -38.00
CA ILE A 72 -5.57 14.74 -36.88
C ILE A 72 -6.15 15.47 -35.67
N THR A 73 -6.80 14.74 -34.76
CA THR A 73 -7.35 15.28 -33.51
C THR A 73 -6.37 15.15 -32.33
N ASP A 74 -6.65 15.84 -31.22
CA ASP A 74 -5.92 15.69 -29.94
C ASP A 74 -5.80 14.21 -29.50
N GLU A 75 -6.86 13.41 -29.65
CA GLU A 75 -6.87 11.98 -29.32
C GLU A 75 -5.95 11.16 -30.22
N GLN A 76 -5.99 11.46 -31.53
CA GLN A 76 -5.09 10.81 -32.48
C GLN A 76 -3.64 11.24 -32.23
N LEU A 77 -3.39 12.51 -31.88
CA LEU A 77 -2.06 13.04 -31.61
C LEU A 77 -1.34 12.31 -30.46
N ILE A 78 -2.06 11.94 -29.39
CA ILE A 78 -1.46 11.15 -28.30
C ILE A 78 -1.22 9.69 -28.71
N THR A 79 -2.09 9.14 -29.56
CA THR A 79 -2.14 7.71 -29.93
C THR A 79 -1.17 7.32 -31.06
N ILE A 80 -0.99 8.17 -32.08
CA ILE A 80 -0.15 7.85 -33.24
C ILE A 80 1.33 7.65 -32.86
N LYS A 81 2.03 6.75 -33.54
CA LYS A 81 3.46 6.51 -33.28
C LYS A 81 4.30 7.73 -33.65
N THR A 82 5.42 7.94 -32.95
CA THR A 82 6.34 9.07 -33.20
C THR A 82 6.83 9.12 -34.66
N LYS A 83 7.11 7.96 -35.27
CA LYS A 83 7.50 7.88 -36.69
C LYS A 83 6.40 8.41 -37.62
N GLN A 84 5.13 8.10 -37.32
CA GLN A 84 3.99 8.55 -38.12
C GLN A 84 3.71 10.04 -37.92
N LEU A 85 3.78 10.54 -36.68
CA LEU A 85 3.70 11.99 -36.41
C LEU A 85 4.78 12.75 -37.19
N ASN A 86 6.02 12.28 -37.17
CA ASN A 86 7.12 12.93 -37.90
C ASN A 86 6.92 12.94 -39.42
N ARG A 87 6.16 12.00 -40.00
CA ARG A 87 5.77 12.02 -41.41
C ARG A 87 4.72 13.08 -41.68
N LEU A 88 3.70 13.18 -40.83
CA LEU A 88 2.65 14.20 -40.94
C LEU A 88 3.18 15.62 -40.76
N LEU A 89 4.23 15.80 -39.94
CA LEU A 89 4.88 17.10 -39.74
C LEU A 89 5.77 17.54 -40.92
N LYS A 90 5.98 16.71 -41.94
CA LYS A 90 6.74 17.12 -43.14
C LYS A 90 5.92 18.15 -43.91
N GLY A 91 6.54 19.29 -44.23
CA GLY A 91 5.87 20.42 -44.90
C GLY A 91 5.22 21.43 -43.95
N VAL A 92 5.19 21.17 -42.64
CA VAL A 92 4.76 22.12 -41.61
C VAL A 92 5.93 23.01 -41.18
N SER A 93 5.69 24.29 -40.88
CA SER A 93 6.72 25.23 -40.42
C SER A 93 7.41 24.75 -39.13
N LYS A 94 8.69 25.11 -38.94
CA LYS A 94 9.48 24.65 -37.77
C LYS A 94 8.89 25.13 -36.44
N GLU A 95 8.30 26.31 -36.40
CA GLU A 95 7.58 26.85 -35.23
C GLU A 95 6.37 25.99 -34.91
N ARG A 96 5.51 25.73 -35.90
CA ARG A 96 4.31 24.95 -35.70
C ARG A 96 4.61 23.49 -35.35
N GLN A 97 5.68 22.91 -35.88
CA GLN A 97 6.17 21.60 -35.45
C GLN A 97 6.55 21.56 -33.96
N ARG A 98 7.13 22.64 -33.41
CA ARG A 98 7.46 22.73 -31.98
C ARG A 98 6.18 22.79 -31.15
N GLU A 99 5.21 23.58 -31.57
CA GLU A 99 3.90 23.71 -30.90
C GLU A 99 3.17 22.36 -30.85
N ILE A 100 3.02 21.67 -31.99
CA ILE A 100 2.33 20.36 -32.04
C ILE A 100 3.04 19.32 -31.15
N LYS A 101 4.38 19.33 -31.11
CA LYS A 101 5.15 18.45 -30.21
C LYS A 101 4.94 18.81 -28.74
N TYR A 102 4.86 20.10 -28.43
CA TYR A 102 4.56 20.58 -27.08
C TYR A 102 3.13 20.23 -26.65
N GLU A 103 2.14 20.43 -27.51
CA GLU A 103 0.75 20.03 -27.30
C GLU A 103 0.66 18.53 -27.03
N ARG A 104 1.31 17.71 -27.87
CA ARG A 104 1.39 16.25 -27.65
C ARG A 104 1.97 15.89 -26.29
N ARG A 105 3.07 16.54 -25.88
CA ARG A 105 3.71 16.31 -24.58
C ARG A 105 2.75 16.66 -23.45
N THR A 106 2.09 17.81 -23.54
CA THR A 106 1.12 18.28 -22.54
C THR A 106 -0.07 17.34 -22.41
N LEU A 107 -0.63 16.87 -23.53
CA LEU A 107 -1.74 15.92 -23.54
C LEU A 107 -1.33 14.56 -22.95
N LYS A 108 -0.15 14.03 -23.29
CA LYS A 108 0.38 12.81 -22.68
C LYS A 108 0.61 12.97 -21.18
N ASN A 109 1.21 14.08 -20.76
CA ASN A 109 1.46 14.36 -19.35
C ASN A 109 0.16 14.44 -18.55
N ARG A 110 -0.91 14.97 -19.13
CA ARG A 110 -2.25 14.93 -18.52
C ARG A 110 -2.69 13.48 -18.29
N GLY A 111 -2.65 12.64 -19.32
CA GLY A 111 -3.01 11.23 -19.19
C GLY A 111 -2.14 10.46 -18.19
N TYR A 112 -0.85 10.79 -18.09
CA TYR A 112 0.05 10.20 -17.09
C TYR A 112 -0.30 10.64 -15.66
N ALA A 113 -0.71 11.90 -15.46
CA ALA A 113 -1.15 12.37 -14.15
C ALA A 113 -2.40 11.63 -13.68
N ASP A 114 -3.39 11.46 -14.57
CA ASP A 114 -4.62 10.72 -14.26
C ASP A 114 -4.34 9.23 -14.00
N SER A 115 -3.50 8.60 -14.82
CA SER A 115 -3.08 7.21 -14.62
C SER A 115 -2.32 7.02 -13.31
N SER A 116 -1.47 7.99 -12.93
CA SER A 116 -0.74 7.98 -11.66
C SER A 116 -1.68 8.04 -10.46
N ARG A 117 -2.68 8.94 -10.50
CA ARG A 117 -3.72 9.02 -9.46
C ARG A 117 -4.50 7.70 -9.36
N LYS A 118 -4.96 7.16 -10.49
CA LYS A 118 -5.68 5.89 -10.54
C LYS A 118 -4.84 4.75 -9.97
N LYS A 119 -3.56 4.64 -10.34
CA LYS A 119 -2.65 3.62 -9.82
C LYS A 119 -2.53 3.71 -8.29
N ARG A 120 -2.34 4.92 -7.74
CA ARG A 120 -2.23 5.11 -6.28
C ARG A 120 -3.52 4.75 -5.56
N LEU A 121 -4.67 5.09 -6.14
CA LEU A 121 -5.97 4.74 -5.56
C LEU A 121 -6.17 3.22 -5.52
N LEU A 122 -5.92 2.54 -6.64
CA LEU A 122 -6.05 1.07 -6.71
C LEU A 122 -5.06 0.35 -5.78
N GLU A 123 -3.83 0.86 -5.66
CA GLU A 123 -2.84 0.33 -4.72
C GLU A 123 -3.31 0.48 -3.27
N LYS A 124 -3.85 1.66 -2.93
CA LYS A 124 -4.42 1.90 -1.60
C LYS A 124 -5.57 0.92 -1.30
N GLU A 125 -6.54 0.80 -2.20
CA GLU A 125 -7.68 -0.12 -2.05
C GLU A 125 -7.22 -1.57 -1.89
N PHE A 126 -6.20 -1.97 -2.65
CA PHE A 126 -5.61 -3.31 -2.55
C PHE A 126 -4.96 -3.56 -1.18
N LEU A 127 -4.20 -2.59 -0.67
CA LEU A 127 -3.58 -2.67 0.65
C LEU A 127 -4.63 -2.68 1.77
N GLU A 128 -5.67 -1.85 1.68
CA GLU A 128 -6.80 -1.84 2.63
C GLU A 128 -7.51 -3.18 2.67
N LYS A 129 -7.74 -3.80 1.51
CA LYS A 129 -8.33 -5.15 1.44
C LYS A 129 -7.42 -6.20 2.07
N LYS A 130 -6.11 -6.16 1.80
CA LYS A 130 -5.14 -7.08 2.41
C LYS A 130 -5.12 -6.96 3.94
N LEU A 131 -5.20 -5.73 4.45
CA LEU A 131 -5.27 -5.49 5.88
C LEU A 131 -6.53 -6.15 6.46
N GLN A 132 -7.69 -5.92 5.82
CA GLN A 132 -8.96 -6.53 6.25
C GLN A 132 -8.90 -8.07 6.23
N ASP A 133 -8.32 -8.67 5.18
CA ASP A 133 -8.18 -10.13 5.07
C ASP A 133 -7.31 -10.70 6.21
N ILE A 134 -6.19 -10.03 6.53
CA ILE A 134 -5.31 -10.44 7.64
C ILE A 134 -6.00 -10.27 8.99
N ASP A 135 -6.71 -9.15 9.21
CA ASP A 135 -7.45 -8.92 10.45
C ASP A 135 -8.52 -9.99 10.66
N ALA A 136 -9.23 -10.39 9.60
CA ALA A 136 -10.19 -11.49 9.66
C ALA A 136 -9.53 -12.83 10.04
N GLU A 137 -8.35 -13.13 9.48
CA GLU A 137 -7.59 -14.33 9.83
C GLU A 137 -7.15 -14.31 11.31
N ILE A 138 -6.69 -13.15 11.82
CA ILE A 138 -6.32 -12.99 13.23
C ILE A 138 -7.51 -13.27 14.14
N GLU A 139 -8.69 -12.71 13.83
CA GLU A 139 -9.89 -12.93 14.64
C GLU A 139 -10.36 -14.38 14.60
N GLU A 140 -10.28 -15.04 13.44
CA GLU A 140 -10.57 -16.47 13.33
C GLU A 140 -9.63 -17.29 14.24
N LYS A 141 -8.32 -17.02 14.18
CA LYS A 141 -7.33 -17.73 15.02
C LYS A 141 -7.52 -17.45 16.51
N LYS A 142 -7.84 -16.22 16.90
CA LYS A 142 -8.19 -15.89 18.29
C LYS A 142 -9.41 -16.66 18.76
N SER A 143 -10.45 -16.76 17.92
CA SER A 143 -11.64 -17.54 18.23
C SER A 143 -11.31 -19.02 18.43
N GLN A 144 -10.48 -19.61 17.56
CA GLN A 144 -10.03 -20.99 17.68
C GLN A 144 -9.25 -21.22 18.99
N ILE A 145 -8.33 -20.31 19.35
CA ILE A 145 -7.61 -20.35 20.63
C ILE A 145 -8.59 -20.27 21.81
N GLY A 146 -9.60 -19.40 21.72
CA GLY A 146 -10.66 -19.28 22.73
C GLY A 146 -11.41 -20.60 22.94
N GLN A 147 -11.81 -21.26 21.85
CA GLN A 147 -12.47 -22.56 21.90
C GLN A 147 -11.58 -23.62 22.54
N PHE A 148 -10.31 -23.72 22.12
CA PHE A 148 -9.39 -24.69 22.72
C PHE A 148 -9.15 -24.46 24.20
N LYS A 149 -9.10 -23.20 24.66
CA LYS A 149 -9.02 -22.90 26.10
C LYS A 149 -10.25 -23.37 26.86
N GLN A 150 -11.44 -23.18 26.29
CA GLN A 150 -12.68 -23.67 26.88
C GLN A 150 -12.70 -25.20 26.95
N ASP A 151 -12.28 -25.86 25.88
CA ASP A 151 -12.20 -27.33 25.83
C ASP A 151 -11.21 -27.85 26.88
N ILE A 152 -10.03 -27.24 27.00
CA ILE A 152 -9.05 -27.58 28.04
C ILE A 152 -9.66 -27.45 29.43
N CYS A 153 -10.32 -26.32 29.72
CA CYS A 153 -10.98 -26.12 31.02
C CYS A 153 -12.05 -27.19 31.30
N ASN A 154 -12.84 -27.56 30.29
CA ASN A 154 -13.83 -28.63 30.40
C ASN A 154 -13.17 -29.99 30.69
N TYR A 155 -12.03 -30.29 30.08
CA TYR A 155 -11.28 -31.52 30.34
C TYR A 155 -10.63 -31.51 31.73
N GLU A 156 -10.09 -30.37 32.18
CA GLU A 156 -9.55 -30.21 33.54
C GLU A 156 -10.63 -30.51 34.60
N ILE A 157 -11.84 -29.95 34.45
CA ILE A 157 -12.97 -30.22 35.35
C ILE A 157 -13.32 -31.71 35.37
N LYS A 158 -13.35 -32.38 34.21
CA LYS A 158 -13.64 -33.81 34.11
C LYS A 158 -12.55 -34.66 34.76
N CYS A 159 -11.28 -34.32 34.52
CA CYS A 159 -10.14 -35.00 35.14
C CYS A 159 -10.17 -34.85 36.67
N ASP A 160 -10.44 -33.65 37.18
CA ASP A 160 -10.56 -33.39 38.62
C ASP A 160 -11.70 -34.19 39.24
N ALA A 161 -12.85 -34.26 38.56
CA ALA A 161 -13.98 -35.07 39.01
C ALA A 161 -13.59 -36.56 39.11
N LEU A 162 -12.92 -37.10 38.10
CA LEU A 162 -12.43 -38.48 38.12
C LEU A 162 -11.40 -38.70 39.23
N LEU A 163 -10.44 -37.80 39.40
CA LEU A 163 -9.47 -37.89 40.47
C LEU A 163 -10.17 -37.90 41.83
N ARG A 164 -11.18 -37.07 42.09
CA ARG A 164 -11.94 -37.09 43.34
C ARG A 164 -12.60 -38.45 43.63
N THR A 165 -13.04 -39.18 42.59
CA THR A 165 -13.60 -40.53 42.79
C THR A 165 -12.58 -41.58 43.24
N LEU A 166 -11.28 -41.31 43.04
CA LEU A 166 -10.20 -42.21 43.44
C LEU A 166 -9.74 -42.01 44.89
N ASP A 167 -10.05 -40.87 45.52
CA ASP A 167 -9.67 -40.59 46.92
C ASP A 167 -10.13 -41.64 47.95
N PRO A 168 -11.38 -42.14 47.90
CA PRO A 168 -11.85 -43.12 48.87
C PRO A 168 -11.36 -44.56 48.61
N LEU A 169 -10.62 -44.82 47.52
CA LEU A 169 -10.17 -46.18 47.17
C LEU A 169 -8.84 -46.52 47.86
N PRO A 170 -8.67 -47.77 48.34
CA PRO A 170 -7.38 -48.22 48.89
C PRO A 170 -6.30 -48.18 47.80
N GLY A 171 -5.18 -47.51 48.08
CA GLY A 171 -4.10 -47.27 47.11
C GLY A 171 -4.37 -46.14 46.11
N GLY A 172 -5.52 -45.45 46.19
CA GLY A 172 -5.87 -44.36 45.27
C GLY A 172 -4.88 -43.20 45.26
N HIS A 173 -4.30 -42.86 46.41
CA HIS A 173 -3.28 -41.82 46.52
C HIS A 173 -2.01 -42.15 45.72
N GLU A 174 -1.50 -43.39 45.82
CA GLU A 174 -0.32 -43.83 45.07
C GLU A 174 -0.58 -43.82 43.56
N PHE A 175 -1.77 -44.25 43.16
CA PHE A 175 -2.18 -44.22 41.76
C PHE A 175 -2.27 -42.79 41.19
N LYS A 176 -2.79 -41.82 41.96
CA LYS A 176 -2.82 -40.40 41.57
C LYS A 176 -1.43 -39.79 41.38
N GLU A 177 -0.52 -40.07 42.30
CA GLU A 177 0.86 -39.56 42.22
C GLU A 177 1.59 -40.13 41.00
N ASN A 178 1.37 -41.42 40.67
CA ASN A 178 1.90 -42.02 39.46
C ASN A 178 1.34 -41.35 38.18
N ILE A 179 0.03 -41.05 38.14
CA ILE A 179 -0.59 -40.31 37.03
C ILE A 179 0.03 -38.91 36.90
N ARG A 180 0.19 -38.19 38.02
CA ARG A 180 0.75 -36.83 38.03
C ARG A 180 2.20 -36.82 37.53
N LYS A 181 3.01 -37.78 37.97
CA LYS A 181 4.41 -37.93 37.54
C LYS A 181 4.50 -38.22 36.03
N LEU A 182 3.67 -39.13 35.53
CA LEU A 182 3.62 -39.45 34.10
C LEU A 182 3.15 -38.26 33.25
N ALA A 183 2.18 -37.48 33.74
CA ALA A 183 1.70 -36.27 33.06
C ALA A 183 2.81 -35.20 32.94
N LEU A 184 3.59 -34.99 34.01
CA LEU A 184 4.72 -34.05 34.00
C LEU A 184 5.85 -34.47 33.04
N GLU A 185 6.06 -35.77 32.84
CA GLU A 185 7.04 -36.29 31.87
C GLU A 185 6.57 -36.13 30.42
N LYS A 186 5.27 -36.35 30.17
CA LYS A 186 4.70 -36.37 28.82
C LYS A 186 4.32 -34.98 28.29
N VAL A 187 3.98 -34.04 29.16
CA VAL A 187 3.56 -32.69 28.76
C VAL A 187 4.80 -31.81 28.59
N PRO A 188 5.17 -31.42 27.35
CA PRO A 188 6.27 -30.49 27.16
C PRO A 188 5.95 -29.16 27.84
N ASN A 189 6.92 -28.59 28.54
CA ASN A 189 6.78 -27.31 29.20
C ASN A 189 6.39 -26.25 28.16
N SER A 190 5.23 -25.63 28.34
CA SER A 190 4.69 -24.64 27.40
C SER A 190 5.65 -23.46 27.18
N ASN A 191 6.49 -23.14 28.16
CA ASN A 191 7.53 -22.12 28.03
C ASN A 191 8.65 -22.53 27.08
N ASP A 192 9.00 -23.82 27.02
CA ASP A 192 10.05 -24.33 26.13
C ASP A 192 9.57 -24.37 24.69
N LYS A 193 8.30 -24.75 24.47
CA LYS A 193 7.65 -24.67 23.15
C LYS A 193 7.53 -23.23 22.64
N MET A 194 7.18 -22.28 23.52
CA MET A 194 7.14 -20.87 23.16
C MET A 194 8.53 -20.31 22.84
N ARG A 195 9.56 -20.69 23.61
CA ARG A 195 10.95 -20.33 23.29
C ARG A 195 11.38 -20.87 21.93
N GLU A 196 11.03 -22.11 21.61
CA GLU A 196 11.29 -22.73 20.31
C GLU A 196 10.63 -21.94 19.17
N ILE A 197 9.34 -21.60 19.29
CA ILE A 197 8.60 -20.82 18.29
C ILE A 197 9.22 -19.42 18.11
N VAL A 198 9.53 -18.74 19.21
CA VAL A 198 10.17 -17.41 19.20
C VAL A 198 11.53 -17.46 18.49
N MET A 199 12.33 -18.50 18.73
CA MET A 199 13.61 -18.69 18.05
C MET A 199 13.43 -18.92 16.54
N HIS A 200 12.48 -19.78 16.14
CA HIS A 200 12.22 -20.06 14.72
C HIS A 200 11.67 -18.84 13.96
N LEU A 201 10.89 -17.99 14.61
CA LEU A 201 10.34 -16.77 14.02
C LEU A 201 11.32 -15.58 14.06
N GLY A 202 12.50 -15.74 14.69
CA GLY A 202 13.49 -14.68 14.80
C GLY A 202 13.04 -13.46 15.63
N ILE A 203 12.03 -13.63 16.49
CA ILE A 203 11.46 -12.54 17.29
C ILE A 203 12.41 -12.27 18.47
N SER A 204 13.06 -11.10 18.48
CA SER A 204 13.96 -10.70 19.57
C SER A 204 13.17 -10.45 20.86
N THR A 205 13.33 -11.32 21.86
CA THR A 205 12.74 -11.15 23.19
C THR A 205 13.50 -10.12 24.02
N LYS A 206 13.50 -8.85 23.61
CA LYS A 206 13.96 -7.74 24.45
C LYS A 206 12.92 -7.32 25.50
N PHE A 207 12.29 -8.29 26.16
CA PHE A 207 11.57 -8.07 27.41
C PHE A 207 12.30 -8.81 28.54
N SER A 208 13.53 -8.36 28.82
CA SER A 208 14.11 -8.55 30.14
C SER A 208 13.32 -7.68 31.12
N ARG A 209 12.73 -8.30 32.15
CA ARG A 209 12.16 -7.58 33.29
C ARG A 209 13.24 -6.66 33.88
N PRO A 210 12.91 -5.41 34.26
CA PRO A 210 13.81 -4.66 35.13
C PRO A 210 13.80 -5.33 36.50
N GLY A 211 14.99 -5.73 36.96
CA GLY A 211 15.27 -6.05 38.36
C GLY A 211 15.74 -4.81 39.10
#